data_AF-A0A5Q3L4T2-F1
#
_entry.id   AF-A0A5Q3L4T2-F1
#
_cell.length_a   1.000
_cell.length_b   1.000
_cell.length_c   1.000
_cell.angle_alpha   90.00
_cell.angle_beta   90.00
_cell.angle_gamma   90.00
#
_symmetry.space_group_name_H-M   'P 1'
#
loop_
_entity.id
_entity.type
_entity.pdbx_description
1 polymer ?
#
loop_
_entity_poly.entity_id
_entity_poly.type
_entity_poly.pdbx_seq_one_letter_code
_entity_poly.pdbx_strand_id
1 'polypeptide(L)'
;MSWDTKRNGKSYYYRNKRVDGRPVKEYLGSGKKAKAAAQEDCERRLQRVRDREYWDQQLSSFEEADQLLQQLSEGITLVFRAVLIREGFYLHKGHEWRKRRKKKMSEENKPSPEEEVREAFRRTVEKANAGNERALRVMKKYLDLHPELWKNLGDLSKVAEEAWLNLCAQEDVLSKEVLRRQLAALKEEILDGSESILEKLLTETVVSTWMELQYLRCVDADPTPRNTGQTSILVKRLESADRRMQTGIKQLVQLRRRLPNKTIAPALKIYNQSKVG
;
A
#
# COMPACT_ATOMS: atom_id res chain seq x y z
N MET A 1 0.69 -14.14 38.95
CA MET A 1 1.35 -15.32 39.54
C MET A 1 1.46 -15.07 41.03
N SER A 2 1.24 -16.07 41.86
CA SER A 2 1.03 -15.83 43.29
C SER A 2 1.91 -16.76 44.11
N TRP A 3 2.89 -16.17 44.77
CA TRP A 3 3.36 -16.69 46.04
C TRP A 3 2.17 -16.77 46.99
N ASP A 4 1.91 -17.96 47.52
CA ASP A 4 0.88 -18.20 48.53
C ASP A 4 1.58 -18.29 49.89
N THR A 5 1.36 -17.27 50.72
CA THR A 5 1.97 -17.17 52.04
C THR A 5 0.95 -17.57 53.10
N LYS A 6 1.26 -18.65 53.83
CA LYS A 6 0.40 -19.20 54.87
C LYS A 6 0.56 -18.43 56.18
N ARG A 7 -0.43 -18.56 57.08
CA ARG A 7 -0.44 -17.92 58.41
C ARG A 7 0.78 -18.24 59.28
N ASN A 8 1.46 -19.36 59.03
CA ASN A 8 2.68 -19.77 59.74
C ASN A 8 3.98 -19.19 59.11
N GLY A 9 3.87 -18.22 58.20
CA GLY A 9 5.01 -17.57 57.54
C GLY A 9 5.65 -18.37 56.40
N LYS A 10 5.22 -19.62 56.14
CA LYS A 10 5.71 -20.40 55.00
C LYS A 10 5.09 -19.88 53.70
N SER A 11 5.94 -19.64 52.70
CA SER A 11 5.53 -19.17 51.38
C SER A 11 5.81 -20.21 50.31
N TYR A 12 4.84 -20.44 49.45
CA TYR A 12 4.87 -21.47 48.42
C TYR A 12 4.63 -20.85 47.04
N TYR A 13 5.37 -21.31 46.04
CA TYR A 13 5.21 -20.82 44.67
C TYR A 13 4.34 -21.76 43.84
N TYR A 14 3.39 -21.18 43.11
CA TYR A 14 2.50 -21.86 42.19
C TYR A 14 2.58 -21.25 40.80
N ARG A 15 2.67 -22.10 39.77
CA ARG A 15 2.65 -21.71 38.35
C ARG A 15 1.30 -22.04 37.74
N ASN A 16 0.71 -21.07 37.04
CA ASN A 16 -0.54 -21.32 36.31
C ASN A 16 -0.20 -22.02 34.99
N LYS A 17 -0.84 -23.15 34.71
CA LYS A 17 -0.74 -23.92 33.46
C LYS A 17 -2.13 -24.18 32.90
N ARG A 18 -2.27 -24.36 31.59
CA ARG A 18 -3.50 -24.92 31.00
C ARG A 18 -3.24 -26.37 30.62
N VAL A 19 -4.13 -27.26 31.05
CA VAL A 19 -4.15 -28.69 30.70
C VAL A 19 -5.54 -28.97 30.15
N ASP A 20 -5.65 -29.47 28.93
CA ASP A 20 -6.92 -29.70 28.21
C ASP A 20 -7.87 -28.49 28.26
N GLY A 21 -7.31 -27.30 28.07
CA GLY A 21 -8.06 -26.04 28.09
C GLY A 21 -8.48 -25.56 29.48
N ARG A 22 -8.26 -26.31 30.56
CA ARG A 22 -8.60 -25.91 31.94
C ARG A 22 -7.39 -25.29 32.66
N PRO A 23 -7.55 -24.16 33.38
CA PRO A 23 -6.48 -23.57 34.17
C PRO A 23 -6.22 -24.42 35.44
N VAL A 24 -4.96 -24.82 35.65
CA VAL A 24 -4.48 -25.59 36.80
C VAL A 24 -3.32 -24.86 37.46
N LYS A 25 -3.20 -24.97 38.80
CA LYS A 25 -2.05 -24.48 39.56
C LYS A 25 -1.06 -25.62 39.81
N GLU A 26 0.11 -25.52 39.21
CA GLU A 26 1.24 -26.40 39.45
C GLU A 26 1.99 -25.94 40.70
N TYR A 27 2.11 -26.80 41.71
CA TYR A 27 2.86 -26.52 42.92
C TYR A 27 4.36 -26.73 42.69
N LEU A 28 5.16 -25.68 42.92
CA LEU A 28 6.60 -25.69 42.67
C LEU A 28 7.45 -25.66 43.96
N GLY A 29 6.80 -25.73 45.12
CA GLY A 29 7.47 -25.84 46.41
C GLY A 29 7.68 -24.51 47.13
N SER A 30 8.69 -24.47 47.99
CA SER A 30 9.10 -23.30 48.78
C SER A 30 10.63 -23.11 48.73
N GLY A 31 11.14 -22.04 49.35
CA GLY A 31 12.59 -21.82 49.50
C GLY A 31 13.33 -21.54 48.19
N LYS A 32 14.59 -22.01 48.07
CA LYS A 32 15.47 -21.73 46.93
C LYS A 32 14.88 -22.20 45.58
N LYS A 33 14.29 -23.40 45.55
CA LYS A 33 13.67 -23.98 44.34
C LYS A 33 12.50 -23.13 43.84
N ALA A 34 11.63 -22.70 44.74
CA ALA A 34 10.50 -21.83 44.42
C ALA A 34 10.93 -20.44 43.95
N LYS A 35 11.98 -19.87 44.55
CA LYS A 35 12.58 -18.59 44.11
C LYS A 35 13.17 -18.70 42.70
N ALA A 36 13.90 -19.76 42.38
CA ALA A 36 14.44 -19.99 41.05
C ALA A 36 13.33 -20.12 39.99
N ALA A 37 12.27 -20.88 40.28
CA ALA A 37 11.13 -21.01 39.37
C ALA A 37 10.36 -19.69 39.17
N ALA A 38 10.22 -18.88 40.23
CA ALA A 38 9.62 -17.55 40.14
C ALA A 38 10.46 -16.58 39.30
N GLN A 39 11.79 -16.68 39.38
CA GLN A 39 12.72 -15.91 38.56
C GLN A 39 12.62 -16.31 37.08
N GLU A 40 12.64 -17.61 36.78
CA GLU A 40 12.47 -18.13 35.41
C GLU A 40 11.14 -17.65 34.78
N ASP A 41 10.05 -17.69 35.55
CA ASP A 41 8.75 -17.18 35.08
C ASP A 41 8.73 -15.65 34.94
N CYS A 42 9.58 -14.93 35.69
CA CYS A 42 9.75 -13.49 35.52
C CYS A 42 10.52 -13.18 34.22
N GLU A 43 11.62 -13.87 33.97
CA GLU A 43 12.42 -13.76 32.75
C GLU A 43 11.57 -14.09 31.51
N ARG A 44 10.78 -15.17 31.57
CA ARG A 44 9.86 -15.54 30.48
C ARG A 44 8.79 -14.49 30.21
N ARG A 45 8.28 -13.83 31.26
CA ARG A 45 7.32 -12.72 31.10
C ARG A 45 7.98 -11.50 30.48
N LEU A 46 9.18 -11.15 30.93
CA LEU A 46 9.95 -10.04 30.39
C LEU A 46 10.28 -10.27 28.92
N GLN A 47 10.68 -11.49 28.54
CA GLN A 47 10.93 -11.84 27.15
C GLN A 47 9.68 -11.68 26.29
N ARG A 48 8.51 -12.16 26.75
CA ARG A 48 7.24 -11.97 26.01
C ARG A 48 6.85 -10.51 25.83
N VAL A 49 7.17 -9.66 26.81
CA VAL A 49 6.96 -8.21 26.69
C VAL A 49 7.89 -7.64 25.63
N ARG A 50 9.18 -7.99 25.67
CA ARG A 50 10.17 -7.59 24.65
C ARG A 50 9.79 -8.05 23.25
N ASP A 51 9.39 -9.31 23.09
CA ASP A 51 8.96 -9.86 21.80
C ASP A 51 7.72 -9.11 21.29
N ARG A 52 6.78 -8.77 22.18
CA ARG A 52 5.61 -7.98 21.80
C ARG A 52 6.00 -6.57 21.34
N GLU A 53 6.79 -5.87 22.15
CA GLU A 53 7.26 -4.51 21.86
C GLU A 53 8.07 -4.47 20.56
N TYR A 54 8.93 -5.46 20.34
CA TYR A 54 9.67 -5.65 19.10
C TYR A 54 8.72 -5.70 17.90
N TRP A 55 7.70 -6.55 17.94
CA TRP A 55 6.76 -6.68 16.84
C TRP A 55 5.84 -5.49 16.65
N ASP A 56 5.44 -4.82 17.73
CA ASP A 56 4.66 -3.59 17.64
C ASP A 56 5.51 -2.49 16.95
N GLN A 57 6.80 -2.40 17.28
CA GLN A 57 7.74 -1.50 16.60
C GLN A 57 7.95 -1.88 15.13
N GLN A 58 8.18 -3.16 14.82
CA GLN A 58 8.35 -3.64 13.44
C GLN A 58 7.11 -3.37 12.59
N LEU A 59 5.89 -3.57 13.10
CA LEU A 59 4.67 -3.31 12.35
C LEU A 59 4.41 -1.81 12.13
N SER A 60 4.88 -0.95 13.05
CA SER A 60 4.77 0.51 12.90
C SER A 60 5.82 1.11 11.95
N SER A 61 6.99 0.47 11.80
CA SER A 61 8.14 1.06 11.12
C SER A 61 7.90 1.33 9.63
N PHE A 62 7.04 0.53 8.99
CA PHE A 62 6.73 0.64 7.57
C PHE A 62 5.34 1.23 7.29
N GLU A 63 4.59 1.65 8.32
CA GLU A 63 3.21 2.11 8.14
C GLU A 63 3.13 3.37 7.27
N GLU A 64 4.05 4.33 7.45
CA GLU A 64 4.12 5.53 6.62
C GLU A 64 4.42 5.20 5.16
N ALA A 65 5.42 4.34 4.91
CA ALA A 65 5.82 3.94 3.56
C ALA A 65 4.69 3.18 2.83
N ASP A 66 3.95 2.33 3.54
CA ASP A 66 2.77 1.64 3.01
C ASP A 66 1.64 2.62 2.66
N GLN A 67 1.34 3.58 3.53
CA GLN A 67 0.31 4.60 3.28
C GLN A 67 0.63 5.43 2.04
N LEU A 68 1.90 5.84 1.85
CA LEU A 68 2.34 6.56 0.67
C LEU A 68 2.12 5.76 -0.61
N LEU A 69 2.48 4.46 -0.62
CA LEU A 69 2.22 3.59 -1.78
C LEU A 69 0.74 3.33 -2.01
N GLN A 70 -0.07 3.23 -0.96
CA GLN A 70 -1.51 3.10 -1.10
C GLN A 70 -2.08 4.31 -1.85
N GLN A 71 -1.79 5.52 -1.38
CA GLN A 71 -2.25 6.76 -2.01
C GLN A 71 -1.78 6.88 -3.47
N LEU A 72 -0.52 6.56 -3.75
CA LEU A 72 0.03 6.54 -5.10
C LEU A 72 -0.74 5.57 -6.01
N SER A 73 -0.95 4.32 -5.55
CA SER A 73 -1.63 3.28 -6.34
C SER A 73 -3.09 3.62 -6.64
N GLU A 74 -3.80 4.23 -5.69
CA GLU A 74 -5.18 4.68 -5.85
C GLU A 74 -5.26 5.85 -6.85
N GLY A 75 -4.36 6.83 -6.72
CA GLY A 75 -4.26 7.97 -7.63
C GLY A 75 -3.95 7.55 -9.08
N ILE A 76 -2.99 6.64 -9.26
CA ILE A 76 -2.62 6.13 -10.60
C ILE A 76 -3.76 5.31 -11.20
N THR A 77 -4.48 4.52 -10.39
CA THR A 77 -5.69 3.81 -10.83
C THR A 77 -6.76 4.77 -11.35
N LEU A 78 -6.93 5.92 -10.69
CA LEU A 78 -7.88 6.96 -11.12
C LEU A 78 -7.45 7.57 -12.47
N VAL A 79 -6.17 7.94 -12.62
CA VAL A 79 -5.63 8.47 -13.87
C VAL A 79 -5.76 7.46 -15.02
N PHE A 80 -5.40 6.20 -14.77
CA PHE A 80 -5.55 5.11 -15.74
C PHE A 80 -7.00 4.98 -16.23
N ARG A 81 -7.97 4.99 -15.31
CA ARG A 81 -9.40 4.96 -15.63
C ARG A 81 -9.81 6.17 -16.49
N ALA A 82 -9.37 7.37 -16.12
CA ALA A 82 -9.70 8.60 -16.85
C ALA A 82 -9.15 8.57 -18.28
N VAL A 83 -7.91 8.09 -18.48
CA VAL A 83 -7.31 7.96 -19.82
C VAL A 83 -8.09 6.98 -20.69
N LEU A 84 -8.43 5.79 -20.17
CA LEU A 84 -9.21 4.82 -20.94
C LEU A 84 -10.60 5.37 -21.30
N ILE A 85 -11.26 6.09 -20.38
CA ILE A 85 -12.55 6.71 -20.66
C ILE A 85 -12.43 7.78 -21.77
N ARG A 86 -11.41 8.64 -21.72
CA ARG A 86 -11.11 9.63 -22.77
C ARG A 86 -10.94 8.99 -24.15
N GLU A 87 -10.27 7.84 -24.22
CA GLU A 87 -10.05 7.10 -25.47
C GLU A 87 -11.29 6.28 -25.92
N GLY A 88 -12.44 6.52 -25.29
CA GLY A 88 -13.73 5.96 -25.65
C GLY A 88 -13.98 4.56 -25.09
N PHE A 89 -13.19 4.12 -24.10
CA PHE A 89 -13.45 2.88 -23.39
C PHE A 89 -14.43 3.09 -22.22
N TYR A 90 -15.12 2.05 -21.80
CA TYR A 90 -15.94 2.01 -20.61
C TYR A 90 -15.70 0.70 -19.88
N LEU A 91 -15.93 0.72 -18.57
CA LEU A 91 -15.79 -0.46 -17.73
C LEU A 91 -17.10 -1.26 -17.77
N HIS A 92 -17.09 -2.40 -18.46
CA HIS A 92 -18.17 -3.37 -18.50
C HIS A 92 -18.09 -4.29 -17.27
N LYS A 93 -19.24 -4.46 -16.58
CA LYS A 93 -19.40 -5.34 -15.40
C LYS A 93 -18.35 -5.12 -14.30
N GLY A 94 -17.78 -3.92 -14.21
CA GLY A 94 -16.79 -3.56 -13.18
C GLY A 94 -15.38 -4.13 -13.37
N HIS A 95 -15.09 -4.94 -14.40
CA HIS A 95 -13.78 -5.58 -14.56
C HIS A 95 -13.25 -5.67 -16.00
N GLU A 96 -14.06 -5.37 -17.01
CA GLU A 96 -13.68 -5.53 -18.42
C GLU A 96 -13.80 -4.21 -19.20
N TRP A 97 -12.70 -3.69 -19.73
CA TRP A 97 -12.75 -2.48 -20.57
C TRP A 97 -13.19 -2.78 -22.01
N ARG A 98 -14.22 -2.06 -22.49
CA ARG A 98 -14.76 -2.18 -23.86
C ARG A 98 -14.86 -0.82 -24.54
N LYS A 99 -14.72 -0.74 -25.86
CA LYS A 99 -14.80 0.52 -26.62
C LYS A 99 -16.27 0.83 -26.97
N ARG A 100 -16.75 2.04 -26.68
CA ARG A 100 -18.11 2.46 -27.07
C ARG A 100 -18.21 2.60 -28.59
N ARG A 101 -19.28 2.05 -29.19
CA ARG A 101 -19.69 2.40 -30.56
C ARG A 101 -20.38 3.77 -30.51
N LYS A 102 -20.04 4.70 -31.41
CA LYS A 102 -20.65 6.03 -31.47
C LYS A 102 -22.17 5.90 -31.71
N LYS A 103 -23.00 6.36 -30.77
CA LYS A 103 -24.45 6.56 -30.98
C LYS A 103 -24.95 7.74 -30.12
N LYS A 104 -25.85 8.56 -30.69
CA LYS A 104 -26.45 9.79 -30.13
C LYS A 104 -27.23 9.52 -28.82
N MET A 105 -27.08 10.39 -27.83
CA MET A 105 -27.77 10.37 -26.53
C MET A 105 -29.01 11.28 -26.54
N SER A 106 -30.07 10.84 -25.86
CA SER A 106 -31.21 11.64 -25.38
C SER A 106 -31.30 11.49 -23.85
N GLU A 107 -31.68 12.57 -23.16
CA GLU A 107 -31.64 12.76 -21.70
C GLU A 107 -33.00 12.46 -21.04
N GLU A 108 -33.02 11.93 -19.81
CA GLU A 108 -33.94 12.38 -18.73
C GLU A 108 -33.60 11.84 -17.32
N ASN A 109 -33.88 12.69 -16.30
CA ASN A 109 -33.91 12.56 -14.82
C ASN A 109 -32.76 13.13 -13.93
N LYS A 110 -33.16 13.87 -12.86
CA LYS A 110 -32.33 14.66 -11.92
C LYS A 110 -32.54 14.25 -10.43
N PRO A 111 -31.47 14.18 -9.60
CA PRO A 111 -31.51 14.12 -8.13
C PRO A 111 -30.93 15.37 -7.41
N SER A 112 -30.87 15.33 -6.05
CA SER A 112 -30.82 16.37 -4.97
C SER A 112 -29.53 17.23 -4.80
N PRO A 113 -29.52 18.43 -4.15
CA PRO A 113 -28.46 19.46 -4.21
C PRO A 113 -27.00 19.10 -3.81
N GLU A 114 -26.75 18.23 -2.84
CA GLU A 114 -25.38 17.77 -2.52
C GLU A 114 -24.91 16.66 -3.47
N GLU A 115 -25.87 15.85 -3.93
CA GLU A 115 -25.66 14.98 -5.07
C GLU A 115 -25.51 15.82 -6.34
N GLU A 116 -26.15 16.98 -6.49
CA GLU A 116 -26.02 17.85 -7.66
C GLU A 116 -24.61 18.42 -7.79
N VAL A 117 -23.89 18.71 -6.71
CA VAL A 117 -22.50 19.18 -6.82
C VAL A 117 -21.58 18.03 -7.24
N ARG A 118 -21.71 16.84 -6.64
CA ARG A 118 -20.93 15.64 -7.03
C ARG A 118 -21.31 15.12 -8.41
N GLU A 119 -22.58 15.19 -8.75
CA GLU A 119 -23.16 14.79 -10.03
C GLU A 119 -22.91 15.85 -11.09
N ALA A 120 -22.84 17.15 -10.76
CA ALA A 120 -22.39 18.19 -11.68
C ALA A 120 -20.90 18.05 -11.98
N PHE A 121 -20.08 17.71 -10.98
CA PHE A 121 -18.68 17.36 -11.20
C PHE A 121 -18.57 16.11 -12.09
N ARG A 122 -19.30 15.04 -11.76
CA ARG A 122 -19.37 13.81 -12.57
C ARG A 122 -19.89 14.05 -13.98
N ARG A 123 -20.91 14.87 -14.17
CA ARG A 123 -21.48 15.26 -15.47
C ARG A 123 -20.53 16.17 -16.25
N THR A 124 -19.77 17.02 -15.58
CA THR A 124 -18.71 17.82 -16.22
C THR A 124 -17.59 16.91 -16.71
N VAL A 125 -17.23 15.91 -15.90
CA VAL A 125 -16.31 14.84 -16.29
C VAL A 125 -16.87 14.03 -17.46
N GLU A 126 -18.12 13.58 -17.41
CA GLU A 126 -18.78 12.81 -18.46
C GLU A 126 -18.96 13.61 -19.75
N LYS A 127 -19.30 14.89 -19.69
CA LYS A 127 -19.41 15.78 -20.85
C LYS A 127 -18.04 16.04 -21.47
N ALA A 128 -17.00 16.27 -20.67
CA ALA A 128 -15.63 16.35 -21.16
C ALA A 128 -15.20 15.03 -21.83
N ASN A 129 -15.55 13.89 -21.22
CA ASN A 129 -15.31 12.54 -21.75
C ASN A 129 -16.12 12.25 -23.04
N ALA A 130 -17.26 12.90 -23.24
CA ALA A 130 -18.06 12.82 -24.46
C ALA A 130 -17.54 13.74 -25.59
N GLY A 131 -16.38 14.40 -25.42
CA GLY A 131 -15.77 15.26 -26.41
C GLY A 131 -16.24 16.72 -26.38
N ASN A 132 -16.92 17.15 -25.31
CA ASN A 132 -17.35 18.54 -25.16
C ASN A 132 -16.16 19.44 -24.75
N GLU A 133 -15.69 20.26 -25.68
CA GLU A 133 -14.55 21.17 -25.47
C GLU A 133 -14.77 22.23 -24.38
N ARG A 134 -16.03 22.55 -24.06
CA ARG A 134 -16.37 23.52 -23.02
C ARG A 134 -16.25 22.89 -21.63
N ALA A 135 -16.74 21.65 -21.48
CA ALA A 135 -16.57 20.87 -20.26
C ALA A 135 -15.09 20.51 -20.00
N LEU A 136 -14.33 20.22 -21.07
CA LEU A 136 -12.89 20.01 -20.98
C LEU A 136 -12.15 21.27 -20.51
N ARG A 137 -12.54 22.46 -20.98
CA ARG A 137 -11.98 23.73 -20.51
C ARG A 137 -12.26 23.97 -19.03
N VAL A 138 -13.46 23.62 -18.54
CA VAL A 138 -13.81 23.74 -17.13
C VAL A 138 -13.00 22.78 -16.26
N MET A 139 -12.83 21.53 -16.71
CA MET A 139 -11.98 20.55 -16.01
C MET A 139 -10.52 20.98 -15.98
N LYS A 140 -9.99 21.51 -17.10
CA LYS A 140 -8.63 22.08 -17.13
C LYS A 140 -8.50 23.22 -16.13
N LYS A 141 -9.43 24.18 -16.14
CA LYS A 141 -9.45 25.27 -15.14
C LYS A 141 -9.49 24.76 -13.70
N TYR A 142 -10.25 23.69 -13.44
CA TYR A 142 -10.31 23.08 -12.11
C TYR A 142 -8.96 22.47 -11.70
N LEU A 143 -8.32 21.72 -12.59
CA LEU A 143 -6.98 21.17 -12.34
C LEU A 143 -5.91 22.26 -12.26
N ASP A 144 -6.05 23.37 -12.99
CA ASP A 144 -5.17 24.54 -12.91
C ASP A 144 -5.34 25.27 -11.56
N LEU A 145 -6.56 25.28 -11.00
CA LEU A 145 -6.88 25.84 -9.68
C LEU A 145 -6.53 24.88 -8.52
N HIS A 146 -6.32 23.60 -8.82
CA HIS A 146 -5.94 22.55 -7.86
C HIS A 146 -4.65 21.82 -8.26
N PRO A 147 -3.48 22.51 -8.32
CA PRO A 147 -2.20 21.92 -8.70
C PRO A 147 -1.76 20.74 -7.83
N GLU A 148 -2.18 20.72 -6.56
CA GLU A 148 -1.91 19.67 -5.57
C GLU A 148 -2.37 18.29 -6.04
N LEU A 149 -3.47 18.20 -6.80
CA LEU A 149 -4.03 16.92 -7.24
C LEU A 149 -3.13 16.19 -8.25
N TRP A 150 -2.24 16.91 -8.94
CA TRP A 150 -1.39 16.32 -9.98
C TRP A 150 0.12 16.57 -9.78
N LYS A 151 0.54 17.62 -9.07
CA LYS A 151 1.94 17.79 -8.65
C LYS A 151 2.33 16.72 -7.64
N ASN A 152 1.44 16.41 -6.70
CA ASN A 152 1.76 15.48 -5.62
C ASN A 152 2.00 14.05 -6.13
N LEU A 153 1.37 13.58 -7.21
CA LEU A 153 1.47 12.18 -7.65
C LEU A 153 2.88 11.78 -8.11
N GLY A 154 3.60 12.66 -8.82
CA GLY A 154 4.98 12.40 -9.22
C GLY A 154 5.97 12.47 -8.05
N ASP A 155 5.71 13.37 -7.11
CA ASP A 155 6.52 13.51 -5.89
C ASP A 155 6.25 12.35 -4.91
N LEU A 156 5.00 11.90 -4.77
CA LEU A 156 4.57 10.73 -4.00
C LEU A 156 5.29 9.46 -4.44
N SER A 157 5.48 9.26 -5.74
CA SER A 157 6.22 8.12 -6.28
C SER A 157 7.66 8.08 -5.76
N LYS A 158 8.37 9.20 -5.88
CA LYS A 158 9.75 9.32 -5.41
C LYS A 158 9.86 9.20 -3.90
N VAL A 159 8.96 9.83 -3.15
CA VAL A 159 8.96 9.80 -1.68
C VAL A 159 8.66 8.39 -1.18
N ALA A 160 7.69 7.69 -1.78
CA ALA A 160 7.38 6.31 -1.40
C ALA A 160 8.55 5.37 -1.71
N GLU A 161 9.15 5.48 -2.89
CA GLU A 161 10.32 4.67 -3.26
C GLU A 161 11.50 4.90 -2.32
N GLU A 162 11.83 6.15 -2.01
CA GLU A 162 12.93 6.47 -1.09
C GLU A 162 12.65 5.97 0.32
N ALA A 163 11.40 6.04 0.81
CA ALA A 163 11.01 5.50 2.11
C ALA A 163 11.24 3.98 2.18
N TRP A 164 10.81 3.24 1.16
CA TRP A 164 11.02 1.79 1.09
C TRP A 164 12.49 1.41 0.88
N LEU A 165 13.26 2.18 0.12
CA LEU A 165 14.72 2.00 0.00
C LEU A 165 15.41 2.13 1.36
N ASN A 166 15.03 3.13 2.16
CA ASN A 166 15.55 3.30 3.51
C ASN A 166 15.21 2.11 4.41
N LEU A 167 13.96 1.62 4.35
CA LEU A 167 13.52 0.47 5.13
C LEU A 167 14.28 -0.81 4.76
N CYS A 168 14.40 -1.11 3.47
CA CYS A 168 15.12 -2.29 2.98
C CYS A 168 16.62 -2.25 3.28
N ALA A 169 17.24 -1.06 3.21
CA ALA A 169 18.68 -0.92 3.39
C ALA A 169 19.14 -0.84 4.85
N GLN A 170 18.24 -0.59 5.81
CA GLN A 170 18.57 -0.47 7.24
C GLN A 170 19.81 0.40 7.53
N GLU A 171 19.87 1.58 6.88
CA GLU A 171 20.98 2.54 6.95
C GLU A 171 22.29 2.13 6.23
N ASP A 172 22.38 0.95 5.60
CA ASP A 172 23.53 0.58 4.79
C ASP A 172 23.52 1.30 3.43
N VAL A 173 24.49 2.19 3.26
CA VAL A 173 24.67 2.99 2.04
C VAL A 173 24.89 2.11 0.81
N LEU A 174 25.64 1.02 0.93
CA LEU A 174 25.92 0.14 -0.20
C LEU A 174 24.67 -0.63 -0.63
N SER A 175 23.97 -1.27 0.32
CA SER A 175 22.70 -1.96 0.04
C SER A 175 21.67 -1.02 -0.58
N LYS A 176 21.55 0.22 -0.07
CA LYS A 176 20.63 1.22 -0.63
C LYS A 176 20.94 1.54 -2.09
N GLU A 177 22.22 1.73 -2.43
CA GLU A 177 22.64 2.03 -3.79
C GLU A 177 22.47 0.82 -4.73
N VAL A 178 22.76 -0.40 -4.25
CA VAL A 178 22.51 -1.63 -5.01
C VAL A 178 21.02 -1.79 -5.32
N LEU A 179 20.16 -1.64 -4.32
CA LEU A 179 18.71 -1.70 -4.49
C LEU A 179 18.24 -0.64 -5.48
N ARG A 180 18.69 0.61 -5.36
CA ARG A 180 18.35 1.67 -6.31
C ARG A 180 18.69 1.31 -7.75
N ARG A 181 19.87 0.71 -7.99
CA ARG A 181 20.27 0.25 -9.33
C ARG A 181 19.42 -0.92 -9.84
N GLN A 182 19.05 -1.85 -8.96
CA GLN A 182 18.15 -2.94 -9.31
C GLN A 182 16.75 -2.44 -9.69
N LEU A 183 16.21 -1.49 -8.91
CA LEU A 183 14.92 -0.86 -9.23
C LEU A 183 14.99 -0.11 -10.57
N ALA A 184 16.06 0.63 -10.83
CA ALA A 184 16.26 1.33 -12.10
C ALA A 184 16.32 0.34 -13.28
N ALA A 185 17.06 -0.76 -13.15
CA ALA A 185 17.14 -1.80 -14.17
C ALA A 185 15.76 -2.46 -14.41
N LEU A 186 15.04 -2.80 -13.35
CA LEU A 186 13.70 -3.39 -13.44
C LEU A 186 12.69 -2.44 -14.09
N LYS A 187 12.75 -1.14 -13.77
CA LYS A 187 11.92 -0.11 -14.42
C LYS A 187 12.19 -0.04 -15.91
N GLU A 188 13.46 -0.04 -16.31
CA GLU A 188 13.85 0.01 -17.72
C GLU A 188 13.37 -1.24 -18.49
N GLU A 189 13.56 -2.43 -17.90
CA GLU A 189 13.09 -3.69 -18.46
C GLU A 189 11.56 -3.68 -18.64
N ILE A 190 10.81 -3.23 -17.62
CA ILE A 190 9.36 -3.15 -17.72
C ILE A 190 8.96 -2.13 -18.78
N LEU A 191 9.59 -0.97 -18.85
CA LEU A 191 9.22 0.13 -19.77
C LEU A 191 9.49 -0.20 -21.23
N ASP A 192 10.54 -0.95 -21.55
CA ASP A 192 10.88 -1.36 -22.91
C ASP A 192 10.85 -0.15 -23.90
N GLY A 193 11.60 0.89 -23.54
CA GLY A 193 11.70 2.13 -24.31
C GLY A 193 10.41 2.95 -24.43
N SER A 194 9.37 2.66 -23.65
CA SER A 194 8.13 3.44 -23.68
C SER A 194 8.31 4.83 -23.07
N GLU A 195 7.98 5.86 -23.85
CA GLU A 195 7.97 7.25 -23.38
C GLU A 195 6.63 7.65 -22.74
N SER A 196 5.65 6.74 -22.73
CA SER A 196 4.32 6.99 -22.17
C SER A 196 4.42 7.28 -20.67
N ILE A 197 3.98 8.48 -20.29
CA ILE A 197 3.92 8.94 -18.90
C ILE A 197 3.12 7.98 -18.02
N LEU A 198 1.99 7.49 -18.54
CA LEU A 198 1.13 6.59 -17.78
C LEU A 198 1.78 5.21 -17.62
N GLU A 199 2.55 4.75 -18.61
CA GLU A 199 3.38 3.54 -18.44
C GLU A 199 4.47 3.77 -17.38
N LYS A 200 5.15 4.92 -17.39
CA LYS A 200 6.15 5.27 -16.35
C LYS A 200 5.55 5.22 -14.95
N LEU A 201 4.41 5.86 -14.74
CA LEU A 201 3.71 5.85 -13.44
C LEU A 201 3.27 4.44 -13.02
N LEU A 202 2.70 3.65 -13.95
CA LEU A 202 2.30 2.28 -13.66
C LEU A 202 3.52 1.39 -13.35
N THR A 203 4.62 1.56 -14.09
CA THR A 203 5.88 0.86 -13.83
C THR A 203 6.43 1.21 -12.45
N GLU A 204 6.49 2.50 -12.09
CA GLU A 204 6.92 2.95 -10.77
C GLU A 204 6.08 2.33 -9.65
N THR A 205 4.75 2.23 -9.85
CA THR A 205 3.85 1.56 -8.89
C THR A 205 4.16 0.07 -8.77
N VAL A 206 4.32 -0.64 -9.89
CA VAL A 206 4.62 -2.07 -9.90
C VAL A 206 5.95 -2.35 -9.21
N VAL A 207 6.99 -1.58 -9.52
CA VAL A 207 8.32 -1.75 -8.94
C VAL A 207 8.33 -1.42 -7.44
N SER A 208 7.63 -0.36 -7.01
CA SER A 208 7.59 0.01 -5.60
C SER A 208 6.78 -0.98 -4.75
N THR A 209 5.66 -1.49 -5.27
CA THR A 209 4.86 -2.54 -4.60
C THR A 209 5.58 -3.89 -4.59
N TRP A 210 6.40 -4.18 -5.61
CA TRP A 210 7.30 -5.34 -5.59
C TRP A 210 8.35 -5.22 -4.47
N MET A 211 8.94 -4.04 -4.29
CA MET A 211 9.92 -3.78 -3.22
C MET A 211 9.27 -3.92 -1.83
N GLU A 212 8.09 -3.33 -1.63
CA GLU A 212 7.28 -3.52 -0.43
C GLU A 212 7.07 -5.01 -0.12
N LEU A 213 6.69 -5.81 -1.12
CA LEU A 213 6.51 -7.26 -0.95
C LEU A 213 7.80 -7.97 -0.53
N GLN A 214 8.96 -7.58 -1.08
CA GLN A 214 10.23 -8.17 -0.66
C GLN A 214 10.52 -7.84 0.81
N TYR A 215 10.36 -6.57 1.20
CA TYR A 215 10.55 -6.15 2.58
C TYR A 215 9.64 -6.91 3.54
N LEU A 216 8.33 -6.94 3.26
CA LEU A 216 7.36 -7.59 4.13
C LEU A 216 7.61 -9.10 4.25
N ARG A 217 8.13 -9.75 3.21
CA ARG A 217 8.55 -11.16 3.27
C ARG A 217 9.78 -11.36 4.15
N CYS A 218 10.74 -10.43 4.12
CA CYS A 218 11.87 -10.45 5.06
C CYS A 218 11.40 -10.28 6.50
N VAL A 219 10.47 -9.34 6.75
CA VAL A 219 9.85 -9.18 8.07
C VAL A 219 9.10 -10.45 8.48
N ASP A 220 8.34 -11.08 7.57
CA ASP A 220 7.62 -12.33 7.88
C ASP A 220 8.54 -13.52 8.13
N ALA A 221 9.77 -13.51 7.59
CA ALA A 221 10.77 -14.53 7.84
C ALA A 221 11.46 -14.38 9.21
N ASP A 222 11.22 -13.30 9.95
CA ASP A 222 11.80 -13.09 11.28
C ASP A 222 11.33 -14.19 12.26
N PRO A 223 12.26 -14.90 12.93
CA PRO A 223 11.95 -16.03 13.81
C PRO A 223 11.43 -15.61 15.19
N THR A 224 11.44 -14.31 15.52
CA THR A 224 10.99 -13.79 16.81
C THR A 224 9.51 -14.12 17.02
N PRO A 225 9.11 -14.71 18.18
CA PRO A 225 7.74 -15.13 18.40
C PRO A 225 6.72 -13.99 18.26
N ARG A 226 5.69 -14.22 17.44
CA ARG A 226 4.55 -13.32 17.25
C ARG A 226 3.31 -13.85 17.93
N ASN A 227 2.43 -12.95 18.35
CA ASN A 227 1.07 -13.32 18.70
C ASN A 227 0.16 -13.37 17.46
N THR A 228 -0.98 -14.04 17.57
CA THR A 228 -1.93 -14.24 16.45
C THR A 228 -2.42 -12.93 15.82
N GLY A 229 -2.58 -11.86 16.61
CA GLY A 229 -2.97 -10.55 16.11
C GLY A 229 -1.90 -9.93 15.21
N GLN A 230 -0.65 -9.95 15.67
CA GLN A 230 0.51 -9.48 14.91
C GLN A 230 0.69 -10.27 13.60
N THR A 231 0.56 -11.60 13.65
CA THR A 231 0.57 -12.45 12.44
C THR A 231 -0.55 -12.06 11.48
N SER A 232 -1.78 -11.87 11.97
CA SER A 232 -2.92 -11.50 11.12
C SER A 232 -2.72 -10.13 10.45
N ILE A 233 -2.15 -9.16 11.16
CA ILE A 233 -1.84 -7.83 10.59
C ILE A 233 -0.83 -7.97 9.45
N LEU A 234 0.28 -8.68 9.67
CA LEU A 234 1.31 -8.83 8.64
C LEU A 234 0.80 -9.56 7.40
N VAL A 235 0.04 -10.65 7.57
CA VAL A 235 -0.59 -11.38 6.46
C VAL A 235 -1.51 -10.45 5.64
N LYS A 236 -2.35 -9.64 6.30
CA LYS A 236 -3.23 -8.69 5.60
C LYS A 236 -2.44 -7.64 4.81
N ARG A 237 -1.30 -7.17 5.34
CA ARG A 237 -0.41 -6.22 4.64
C ARG A 237 0.22 -6.87 3.41
N LEU A 238 0.75 -8.09 3.54
CA LEU A 238 1.27 -8.89 2.42
C LEU A 238 0.22 -9.09 1.32
N GLU A 239 -1.00 -9.49 1.67
CA GLU A 239 -2.11 -9.66 0.73
C GLU A 239 -2.54 -8.33 0.08
N SER A 240 -2.42 -7.21 0.81
CA SER A 240 -2.70 -5.88 0.27
C SER A 240 -1.66 -5.45 -0.77
N ALA A 241 -0.37 -5.62 -0.43
CA ALA A 241 0.75 -5.32 -1.31
C ALA A 241 0.69 -6.17 -2.60
N ASP A 242 0.41 -7.47 -2.47
CA ASP A 242 0.26 -8.37 -3.63
C ASP A 242 -0.90 -7.95 -4.54
N ARG A 243 -2.07 -7.62 -3.97
CA ARG A 243 -3.21 -7.12 -4.74
C ARG A 243 -2.90 -5.82 -5.48
N ARG A 244 -2.16 -4.88 -4.86
CA ARG A 244 -1.73 -3.64 -5.53
C ARG A 244 -0.79 -3.93 -6.69
N MET A 245 0.22 -4.78 -6.49
CA MET A 245 1.16 -5.18 -7.54
C MET A 245 0.43 -5.84 -8.73
N GLN A 246 -0.44 -6.82 -8.46
CA GLN A 246 -1.25 -7.49 -9.49
C GLN A 246 -2.15 -6.51 -10.24
N THR A 247 -2.73 -5.54 -9.53
CA THR A 247 -3.55 -4.48 -10.14
C THR A 247 -2.72 -3.60 -11.06
N GLY A 248 -1.53 -3.15 -10.63
CA GLY A 248 -0.61 -2.36 -11.45
C GLY A 248 -0.17 -3.09 -12.72
N ILE A 249 0.24 -4.36 -12.60
CA ILE A 249 0.61 -5.22 -13.74
C ILE A 249 -0.55 -5.35 -14.71
N LYS A 250 -1.76 -5.64 -14.20
CA LYS A 250 -2.97 -5.77 -15.02
C LYS A 250 -3.28 -4.48 -15.77
N GLN A 251 -3.17 -3.32 -15.11
CA GLN A 251 -3.39 -2.02 -15.72
C GLN A 251 -2.35 -1.73 -16.81
N LEU A 252 -1.07 -2.02 -16.58
CA LEU A 252 0.00 -1.85 -17.56
C LEU A 252 -0.24 -2.71 -18.81
N VAL A 253 -0.57 -3.99 -18.63
CA VAL A 253 -0.90 -4.92 -19.74
C VAL A 253 -2.14 -4.44 -20.51
N GLN A 254 -3.17 -3.98 -19.79
CA GLN A 254 -4.37 -3.43 -20.42
C GLN A 254 -4.07 -2.16 -21.22
N LEU A 255 -3.24 -1.27 -20.68
CA LEU A 255 -2.82 -0.05 -21.36
C LEU A 255 -2.14 -0.38 -22.70
N ARG A 256 -1.12 -1.24 -22.67
CA ARG A 256 -0.38 -1.68 -23.86
C ARG A 256 -1.28 -2.33 -24.91
N ARG A 257 -2.21 -3.18 -24.47
CA ARG A 257 -3.15 -3.86 -25.38
C ARG A 257 -4.16 -2.91 -26.02
N ARG A 258 -4.62 -1.89 -25.29
CA ARG A 258 -5.75 -1.03 -25.71
C ARG A 258 -5.30 0.27 -26.38
N LEU A 259 -4.12 0.77 -26.03
CA LEU A 259 -3.48 1.96 -26.57
C LEU A 259 -2.08 1.61 -27.08
N PRO A 260 -1.97 0.84 -28.19
CA PRO A 260 -0.68 0.34 -28.69
C PRO A 260 0.22 1.45 -29.25
N ASN A 261 -0.34 2.62 -29.60
CA ASN A 261 0.45 3.79 -29.94
C ASN A 261 1.03 4.40 -28.67
N LYS A 262 2.29 4.06 -28.38
CA LYS A 262 3.09 4.55 -27.24
C LYS A 262 3.14 6.10 -27.13
N THR A 263 2.73 6.82 -28.18
CA THR A 263 2.71 8.29 -28.28
C THR A 263 1.38 8.96 -27.90
N ILE A 264 0.27 8.21 -27.71
CA ILE A 264 -1.03 8.79 -27.33
C ILE A 264 -1.05 9.03 -25.82
N ALA A 265 -0.29 10.03 -25.40
CA ALA A 265 -0.50 10.66 -24.11
C ALA A 265 -1.61 11.71 -24.25
N PRO A 266 -2.51 11.91 -23.26
CA PRO A 266 -3.01 13.26 -23.04
C PRO A 266 -1.78 14.18 -22.91
N ALA A 267 -1.79 15.33 -23.60
CA ALA A 267 -0.75 16.34 -23.46
C ALA A 267 -0.77 16.92 -22.03
N LEU A 268 -0.27 16.12 -21.08
CA LEU A 268 0.03 16.51 -19.72
C LEU A 268 1.39 17.20 -19.83
N LYS A 269 1.36 18.53 -20.01
CA LYS A 269 2.53 19.42 -20.14
C LYS A 269 3.54 19.30 -18.97
N ILE A 270 3.27 18.45 -17.99
CA ILE A 270 4.02 18.24 -16.74
C ILE A 270 5.28 17.38 -16.96
N TYR A 271 5.38 16.64 -18.07
CA TYR A 271 6.52 15.74 -18.33
C TYR A 271 7.45 16.19 -19.46
N ASN A 272 7.11 17.28 -20.17
CA ASN A 272 8.03 17.96 -21.09
C ASN A 272 8.79 19.07 -20.35
N GLN A 273 9.70 18.69 -19.46
CA GLN A 273 10.80 19.57 -19.06
C GLN A 273 12.05 19.17 -19.84
N SER A 274 11.95 19.19 -21.17
CA SER A 274 13.14 19.29 -22.01
C SER A 274 13.64 20.73 -21.96
N LYS A 275 14.74 20.92 -21.22
CA LYS A 275 15.72 22.00 -21.33
C LYS A 275 15.14 23.42 -21.40
N VAL A 276 14.93 24.02 -20.23
CA VAL A 276 15.20 25.46 -20.12
C VAL A 276 16.71 25.56 -19.91
N GLY A 277 17.37 26.32 -20.78
CA GLY A 277 18.83 26.40 -20.92
C GLY A 277 19.55 26.99 -19.71
#